data_AF-B6FWS7-F1
#
_entry.id   AF-B6FWS7-F1
#
_cell.length_a   1.000
_cell.length_b   1.000
_cell.length_c   1.000
_cell.angle_alpha   90.00
_cell.angle_beta   90.00
_cell.angle_gamma   90.00
#
_symmetry.space_group_name_H-M   'P 1'
#
loop_
_entity.id
_entity.type
_entity.pdbx_description
1 polymer ?
#
loop_
_entity_poly.entity_id
_entity_poly.type
_entity_poly.pdbx_seq_one_letter_code
_entity_poly.pdbx_strand_id
1 'polypeptide(L)'
;MVSKEILTLGMELANIVGNRSVESIFDKINVAKKKGDNEETIIKLEEIINELISDKNNLIQIAQAYQEKIITQKITDNEIEYIIENIIPLAEQILKKTAFEEEEKEKIKEGLEIIKSIISKETITILQILGFNFKKSLGEPLTDLVESLIREKVKKVDTEIEKLIIKREIEFLKLCSDEDRYNRFLGLQNN
;
A
#
# COMPACT_ATOMS: atom_id res chain seq x y z
N MET A 1 2.80 3.80 14.50
CA MET A 1 2.48 2.56 15.24
C MET A 1 3.32 1.44 14.65
N VAL A 2 4.15 0.80 15.48
CA VAL A 2 4.87 -0.43 15.08
C VAL A 2 3.83 -1.48 14.72
N SER A 3 3.96 -2.14 13.56
CA SER A 3 2.99 -3.15 13.14
C SER A 3 2.99 -4.33 14.10
N LYS A 4 1.83 -4.98 14.28
CA LYS A 4 1.67 -6.15 15.17
C LYS A 4 2.68 -7.26 14.87
N GLU A 5 3.04 -7.42 13.60
CA GLU A 5 4.06 -8.35 13.11
C GLU A 5 5.49 -7.97 13.53
N ILE A 6 5.85 -6.67 13.55
CA ILE A 6 7.18 -6.24 14.02
C ILE A 6 7.31 -6.45 15.54
N LEU A 7 6.21 -6.31 16.29
CA LEU A 7 6.19 -6.61 17.71
C LEU A 7 6.37 -8.11 17.98
N THR A 8 5.73 -8.99 17.22
CA THR A 8 5.92 -10.44 17.36
C THR A 8 7.35 -10.86 17.02
N LEU A 9 7.92 -10.32 15.92
CA LEU A 9 9.33 -10.55 15.57
C LEU A 9 10.30 -10.05 16.64
N GLY A 10 10.00 -8.90 17.26
CA GLY A 10 10.78 -8.36 18.38
C GLY A 10 10.72 -9.23 19.63
N MET A 11 9.57 -9.82 19.95
CA MET A 11 9.41 -10.76 21.05
C MET A 11 10.15 -12.08 20.79
N GLU A 12 10.10 -12.60 19.56
CA GLU A 12 10.86 -13.80 19.16
C GLU A 12 12.37 -13.56 19.23
N LEU A 13 12.84 -12.39 18.77
CA LEU A 13 14.24 -11.99 18.89
C LEU A 13 14.69 -11.90 20.36
N ALA A 14 13.89 -11.23 21.19
CA ALA A 14 14.18 -11.09 22.62
C ALA A 14 14.21 -12.45 23.32
N ASN A 15 13.37 -13.39 22.91
CA ASN A 15 13.33 -14.75 23.44
C ASN A 15 14.61 -15.53 23.09
N ILE A 16 15.07 -15.45 21.83
CA ILE A 16 16.30 -16.10 21.38
C ILE A 16 17.52 -15.49 22.08
N VAL A 17 17.63 -14.16 22.11
CA VAL A 17 18.79 -13.46 22.71
C VAL A 17 18.79 -13.58 24.24
N GLY A 18 17.63 -13.49 24.88
CA GLY A 18 17.51 -13.51 26.34
C GLY A 18 17.78 -14.89 26.96
N ASN A 19 17.40 -15.97 26.28
CA ASN A 19 17.57 -17.34 26.80
C ASN A 19 18.91 -18.00 26.44
N ARG A 20 19.71 -17.39 25.55
CA ARG A 20 20.90 -18.04 24.94
C ARG A 20 22.12 -17.12 24.98
N SER A 21 22.43 -16.55 26.15
CA SER A 21 23.67 -15.79 26.33
C SER A 21 24.90 -16.68 26.11
N VAL A 22 26.00 -16.08 25.61
CA VAL A 22 27.27 -16.78 25.41
C VAL A 22 27.74 -17.47 26.71
N GLU A 23 27.48 -16.83 27.84
CA GLU A 23 27.79 -17.33 29.19
C GLU A 23 26.97 -18.58 29.54
N SER A 24 25.65 -18.58 29.27
CA SER A 24 24.77 -19.74 29.46
C SER A 24 25.19 -20.95 28.61
N ILE A 25 25.61 -20.71 27.36
CA ILE A 25 26.11 -21.78 26.48
C ILE A 25 27.46 -22.31 26.97
N PHE A 26 28.36 -21.42 27.39
CA PHE A 26 29.64 -21.81 27.93
C PHE A 26 29.49 -22.64 29.22
N ASP A 27 28.55 -22.27 30.08
CA ASP A 27 28.20 -23.04 31.27
C ASP A 27 27.63 -24.42 30.91
N LYS A 28 26.72 -24.51 29.94
CA LYS A 28 26.22 -25.81 29.43
C LYS A 28 27.35 -26.70 28.92
N ILE A 29 28.31 -26.14 28.16
CA ILE A 29 29.48 -26.86 27.65
C ILE A 29 30.36 -27.35 28.81
N ASN A 30 30.62 -26.51 29.81
CA ASN A 30 31.42 -26.88 30.97
C ASN A 30 30.75 -27.96 31.83
N VAL A 31 29.42 -27.88 32.00
CA VAL A 31 28.64 -28.89 32.70
C VAL A 31 28.67 -30.23 31.95
N ALA A 32 28.52 -30.21 30.62
CA ALA A 32 28.62 -31.42 29.81
C ALA A 32 30.00 -32.08 29.95
N LYS A 33 31.09 -31.30 29.89
CA LYS A 33 32.47 -31.79 30.00
C LYS A 33 32.85 -32.32 31.39
N LYS A 34 32.19 -31.85 32.46
CA LYS A 34 32.47 -32.28 33.84
C LYS A 34 31.91 -33.66 34.21
N LYS A 35 31.01 -34.23 33.40
CA LYS A 35 30.36 -35.51 33.70
C LYS A 35 31.26 -36.74 33.53
N GLY A 36 32.39 -36.63 32.82
CA GLY A 36 33.41 -37.68 32.73
C GLY A 36 33.06 -38.88 31.82
N ASP A 37 31.83 -38.95 31.30
CA ASP A 37 31.42 -39.92 30.29
C ASP A 37 31.57 -39.30 28.89
N ASN A 38 32.49 -39.86 28.09
CA ASN A 38 32.81 -39.33 26.76
C ASN A 38 31.63 -39.48 25.78
N GLU A 39 30.84 -40.55 25.86
CA GLU A 39 29.67 -40.76 24.98
C GLU A 39 28.56 -39.78 25.35
N GLU A 40 28.25 -39.63 26.65
CA GLU A 40 27.23 -38.69 27.11
C GLU A 40 27.63 -37.23 26.82
N THR A 41 28.94 -36.93 26.87
CA THR A 41 29.47 -35.61 26.54
C THR A 41 29.30 -35.29 25.06
N ILE A 42 29.56 -36.24 24.17
CA ILE A 42 29.39 -36.05 22.72
C ILE A 42 27.93 -35.76 22.39
N ILE A 43 27.00 -36.55 22.90
CA ILE A 43 25.55 -36.38 22.67
C ILE A 43 25.10 -34.97 23.10
N LYS A 44 25.52 -34.51 24.28
CA LYS A 44 25.16 -33.17 24.77
C LYS A 44 25.76 -32.04 23.97
N LEU A 45 26.99 -32.20 23.49
CA LEU A 45 27.61 -31.19 22.63
C LEU A 45 26.93 -31.14 21.26
N GLU A 46 26.50 -32.29 20.71
CA GLU A 46 25.69 -32.36 19.49
C GLU A 46 24.32 -31.69 19.67
N GLU A 47 23.66 -31.90 20.81
CA GLU A 47 22.41 -31.19 21.17
C GLU A 47 22.62 -29.67 21.21
N ILE A 48 23.68 -29.20 21.87
CA ILE A 48 24.03 -27.76 21.94
C ILE A 48 24.30 -27.20 20.54
N ILE A 49 25.00 -27.96 19.68
CA ILE A 49 25.28 -27.55 18.30
C ILE A 49 23.99 -27.45 17.49
N ASN A 50 23.11 -28.45 17.59
CA ASN A 50 21.83 -28.44 16.87
C ASN A 50 20.92 -27.29 17.35
N GLU A 51 20.90 -27.04 18.66
CA GLU A 51 20.25 -25.88 19.29
C GLU A 51 20.77 -24.56 18.71
N LEU A 52 22.09 -24.38 18.60
CA LEU A 52 22.74 -23.19 18.03
C LEU A 52 22.44 -23.01 16.53
N ILE A 53 22.42 -24.11 15.76
CA ILE A 53 22.10 -24.08 14.33
C ILE A 53 20.64 -23.66 14.14
N SER A 54 19.73 -24.18 14.95
CA SER A 54 18.31 -23.79 14.92
C SER A 54 18.13 -22.31 15.25
N ASP A 55 18.78 -21.82 16.31
CA ASP A 55 18.74 -20.39 16.67
C ASP A 55 19.26 -19.50 15.55
N LYS A 56 20.39 -19.89 14.91
CA LYS A 56 20.94 -19.15 13.77
C LYS A 56 19.93 -19.04 12.65
N ASN A 57 19.26 -20.13 12.30
CA ASN A 57 18.27 -20.14 11.22
C ASN A 57 17.06 -19.26 11.56
N ASN A 58 16.58 -19.31 12.80
CA ASN A 58 15.49 -18.46 13.27
C ASN A 58 15.88 -16.97 13.24
N LEU A 59 17.10 -16.63 13.69
CA LEU A 59 17.60 -15.25 13.62
C LEU A 59 17.74 -14.76 12.17
N ILE A 60 18.18 -15.61 11.25
CA ILE A 60 18.22 -15.29 9.81
C ILE A 60 16.81 -14.99 9.28
N GLN A 61 15.81 -15.82 9.62
CA GLN A 61 14.43 -15.59 9.22
C GLN A 61 13.86 -14.28 9.78
N ILE A 62 14.09 -14.01 11.07
CA ILE A 62 13.67 -12.76 11.71
C ILE A 62 14.33 -11.56 11.01
N ALA A 63 15.63 -11.62 10.75
CA ALA A 63 16.36 -10.55 10.07
C ALA A 63 15.84 -10.32 8.64
N GLN A 64 15.56 -11.39 7.88
CA GLN A 64 14.96 -11.31 6.55
C GLN A 64 13.57 -10.67 6.59
N ALA A 65 12.72 -11.09 7.52
CA ALA A 65 11.39 -10.51 7.69
C ALA A 65 11.43 -9.01 8.07
N TYR A 66 12.36 -8.62 8.95
CA TYR A 66 12.62 -7.20 9.26
C TYR A 66 13.09 -6.43 8.01
N GLN A 67 14.04 -7.00 7.28
CA GLN A 67 14.60 -6.39 6.08
C GLN A 67 13.52 -6.20 5.01
N GLU A 68 12.66 -7.18 4.76
CA GLU A 68 11.53 -7.05 3.84
C GLU A 68 10.56 -5.94 4.27
N LYS A 69 10.20 -5.87 5.55
CA LYS A 69 9.31 -4.82 6.07
C LYS A 69 9.92 -3.42 6.00
N ILE A 70 11.24 -3.30 6.13
CA ILE A 70 11.95 -2.01 6.04
C ILE A 70 12.19 -1.62 4.58
N ILE A 71 12.61 -2.56 3.72
CA ILE A 71 12.82 -2.33 2.28
C ILE A 71 11.50 -1.95 1.63
N THR A 72 10.40 -2.61 1.96
CA THR A 72 9.08 -2.25 1.41
C THR A 72 8.63 -0.84 1.80
N GLN A 73 9.25 -0.19 2.78
CA GLN A 73 8.95 1.19 3.16
C GLN A 73 9.93 2.21 2.59
N LYS A 74 11.09 1.78 2.10
CA LYS A 74 12.07 2.66 1.47
C LYS A 74 11.76 2.83 -0.01
N ILE A 75 11.87 4.07 -0.47
CA ILE A 75 11.90 4.45 -1.87
C ILE A 75 13.38 4.60 -2.24
N THR A 76 13.81 3.95 -3.31
CA THR A 76 15.16 4.06 -3.85
C THR A 76 15.35 5.39 -4.59
N ASP A 77 16.60 5.84 -4.72
CA ASP A 77 16.93 7.08 -5.45
C ASP A 77 16.32 7.13 -6.86
N ASN A 78 16.38 6.02 -7.61
CA ASN A 78 15.84 5.93 -8.95
C ASN A 78 14.31 6.04 -8.96
N GLU A 79 13.63 5.47 -7.95
CA GLU A 79 12.18 5.59 -7.80
C GLU A 79 11.78 7.01 -7.41
N ILE A 80 12.56 7.69 -6.56
CA ILE A 80 12.35 9.10 -6.21
C ILE A 80 12.44 9.96 -7.46
N GLU A 81 13.49 9.76 -8.27
CA GLU A 81 13.71 10.49 -9.52
C GLU A 81 12.57 10.24 -10.51
N TYR A 82 12.17 8.99 -10.70
CA TYR A 82 11.01 8.64 -11.53
C TYR A 82 9.73 9.33 -11.06
N ILE A 83 9.45 9.34 -9.74
CA ILE A 83 8.25 10.02 -9.21
C ILE A 83 8.31 11.52 -9.52
N ILE A 84 9.43 12.19 -9.23
CA ILE A 84 9.59 13.63 -9.45
C ILE A 84 9.40 13.98 -10.93
N GLU A 85 10.07 13.25 -11.82
CA GLU A 85 10.05 13.49 -13.26
C GLU A 85 8.67 13.28 -13.89
N ASN A 86 7.84 12.40 -13.31
CA ASN A 86 6.56 12.03 -13.90
C ASN A 86 5.36 12.70 -13.23
N ILE A 87 5.42 12.99 -11.92
CA ILE A 87 4.25 13.47 -11.17
C ILE A 87 3.91 14.92 -11.49
N ILE A 88 4.92 15.78 -11.68
CA ILE A 88 4.72 17.20 -12.01
C ILE A 88 4.14 17.34 -13.43
N PRO A 89 4.71 16.71 -14.48
CA PRO A 89 4.10 16.77 -15.81
C PRO A 89 2.71 16.16 -15.87
N LEU A 90 2.45 15.09 -15.10
CA LEU A 90 1.11 14.50 -15.03
C LEU A 90 0.10 15.48 -14.42
N ALA A 91 0.45 16.15 -13.33
CA ALA A 91 -0.40 17.17 -12.71
C ALA A 91 -0.67 18.34 -13.66
N GLU A 92 0.34 18.84 -14.37
CA GLU A 92 0.17 19.87 -15.39
C GLU A 92 -0.73 19.42 -16.55
N GLN A 93 -0.59 18.16 -17.00
CA GLN A 93 -1.45 17.61 -18.05
C GLN A 93 -2.91 17.47 -17.61
N ILE A 94 -3.13 17.07 -16.35
CA ILE A 94 -4.48 17.00 -15.78
C ILE A 94 -5.07 18.42 -15.71
N LEU A 95 -4.32 19.40 -15.21
CA LEU A 95 -4.77 20.78 -15.12
C LEU A 95 -5.15 21.35 -16.50
N LYS A 96 -4.35 21.08 -17.54
CA LYS A 96 -4.65 21.48 -18.93
C LYS A 96 -5.95 20.88 -19.46
N LYS A 97 -6.30 19.66 -19.02
CA LYS A 97 -7.51 18.93 -19.48
C LYS A 97 -8.75 19.25 -18.64
N THR A 98 -8.60 19.97 -17.53
CA THR A 98 -9.73 20.36 -16.68
C THR A 98 -10.50 21.54 -17.27
N ALA A 99 -11.80 21.58 -16.99
CA ALA A 99 -12.71 22.64 -17.43
C ALA A 99 -12.68 23.89 -16.52
N PHE A 100 -11.67 24.01 -15.63
CA PHE A 100 -11.54 25.17 -14.75
C PHE A 100 -11.32 26.46 -15.54
N GLU A 101 -11.77 27.58 -14.97
CA GLU A 101 -11.54 28.92 -15.50
C GLU A 101 -10.04 29.27 -15.46
N GLU A 102 -9.58 30.16 -16.35
CA GLU A 102 -8.15 30.50 -16.46
C GLU A 102 -7.57 31.06 -15.16
N GLU A 103 -8.33 31.88 -14.42
CA GLU A 103 -7.89 32.41 -13.12
C GLU A 103 -7.69 31.32 -12.05
N GLU A 104 -8.52 30.27 -12.06
CA GLU A 104 -8.35 29.13 -11.14
C GLU A 104 -7.17 28.26 -11.56
N LYS A 105 -6.98 28.05 -12.86
CA LYS A 105 -5.81 27.33 -13.38
C LYS A 105 -4.51 28.01 -13.01
N GLU A 106 -4.46 29.34 -13.07
CA GLU A 106 -3.27 30.11 -12.72
C GLU A 106 -2.92 29.97 -11.23
N LYS A 107 -3.92 30.05 -10.33
CA LYS A 107 -3.74 29.79 -8.89
C LYS A 107 -3.26 28.37 -8.59
N ILE A 108 -3.83 27.37 -9.27
CA ILE A 108 -3.40 25.97 -9.10
C ILE A 108 -1.97 25.78 -9.60
N LYS A 109 -1.59 26.46 -10.68
CA LYS A 109 -0.22 26.42 -11.22
C LYS A 109 0.80 27.05 -10.27
N GLU A 110 0.47 28.17 -9.64
CA GLU A 110 1.30 28.76 -8.57
C GLU A 110 1.47 27.79 -7.40
N GLY A 111 0.40 27.14 -6.96
CA GLY A 111 0.45 26.10 -5.94
C GLY A 111 1.33 24.90 -6.34
N LEU A 112 1.29 24.52 -7.62
CA LEU A 112 2.10 23.44 -8.16
C LEU A 112 3.60 23.77 -8.12
N GLU A 113 3.98 25.01 -8.41
CA GLU A 113 5.37 25.46 -8.33
C GLU A 113 5.90 25.46 -6.88
N ILE A 114 5.05 25.80 -5.90
CA ILE A 114 5.39 25.67 -4.48
C ILE A 114 5.63 24.18 -4.14
N ILE A 115 4.72 23.31 -4.54
CA ILE A 115 4.85 21.86 -4.31
C ILE A 115 6.12 21.32 -4.96
N LYS A 116 6.45 21.76 -6.19
CA LYS A 116 7.66 21.36 -6.92
C LYS A 116 8.95 21.74 -6.18
N SER A 117 8.95 22.86 -5.45
CA SER A 117 10.09 23.23 -4.60
C SER A 117 10.25 22.32 -3.37
N ILE A 118 9.17 21.69 -2.91
CA ILE A 118 9.15 20.81 -1.73
C ILE A 118 9.39 19.35 -2.14
N ILE A 119 8.89 18.92 -3.31
CA ILE A 119 9.10 17.59 -3.86
C ILE A 119 10.44 17.56 -4.62
N SER A 120 11.54 17.80 -3.89
CA SER A 120 12.90 17.55 -4.37
C SER A 120 13.42 16.21 -3.88
N LYS A 121 14.46 15.69 -4.55
CA LYS A 121 15.15 14.46 -4.14
C LYS A 121 15.66 14.58 -2.71
N GLU A 122 16.22 15.74 -2.37
CA GLU A 122 16.76 16.04 -1.04
C GLU A 122 15.66 15.98 0.02
N THR A 123 14.51 16.60 -0.21
CA THR A 123 13.42 16.63 0.77
C THR A 123 12.84 15.24 1.01
N ILE A 124 12.58 14.46 -0.05
CA ILE A 124 12.07 13.08 0.08
C ILE A 124 13.10 12.22 0.83
N THR A 125 14.39 12.40 0.53
CA THR A 125 15.47 11.68 1.22
C THR A 125 15.54 12.04 2.71
N ILE A 126 15.44 13.33 3.05
CA ILE A 126 15.42 13.80 4.45
C ILE A 126 14.23 13.18 5.18
N LEU A 127 13.02 13.24 4.61
CA LEU A 127 11.82 12.64 5.19
C LEU A 127 11.99 11.12 5.38
N GLN A 128 12.59 10.43 4.42
CA GLN A 128 12.89 9.00 4.54
C GLN A 128 13.87 8.70 5.68
N ILE A 129 14.93 9.52 5.85
CA ILE A 129 15.89 9.39 6.95
C ILE A 129 15.22 9.64 8.30
N LEU A 130 14.28 10.58 8.37
CA LEU A 130 13.47 10.85 9.57
C LEU A 130 12.43 9.74 9.86
N GLY A 131 12.32 8.73 9.00
CA GLY A 131 11.43 7.59 9.18
C GLY A 131 10.00 7.84 8.69
N PHE A 132 9.81 8.80 7.78
CA PHE A 132 8.50 9.03 7.16
C PHE A 132 8.09 7.81 6.32
N ASN A 133 6.90 7.26 6.59
CA ASN A 133 6.37 6.12 5.84
C ASN A 133 5.50 6.62 4.67
N PHE A 134 6.08 6.69 3.47
CA PHE A 134 5.39 7.21 2.29
C PHE A 134 4.21 6.35 1.83
N LYS A 135 4.30 5.02 1.94
CA LYS A 135 3.19 4.13 1.55
C LYS A 135 1.95 4.38 2.40
N LYS A 136 2.13 4.50 3.70
CA LYS A 136 1.02 4.74 4.63
C LYS A 136 0.51 6.18 4.56
N SER A 137 1.41 7.16 4.53
CA SER A 137 1.03 8.57 4.64
C SER A 137 0.55 9.19 3.33
N LEU A 138 0.95 8.64 2.17
CA LEU A 138 0.55 9.15 0.85
C LEU A 138 -0.12 8.07 0.00
N GLY A 139 0.46 6.87 -0.08
CA GLY A 139 -0.04 5.79 -0.94
C GLY A 139 -1.46 5.34 -0.59
N GLU A 140 -1.71 5.01 0.67
CA GLU A 140 -3.05 4.60 1.17
C GLU A 140 -4.10 5.70 0.92
N PRO A 141 -3.92 6.97 1.38
CA PRO A 141 -4.88 8.03 1.10
C PRO A 141 -5.15 8.28 -0.40
N LEU A 142 -4.12 8.21 -1.25
CA LEU A 142 -4.30 8.37 -2.69
C LEU A 142 -5.10 7.21 -3.30
N THR A 143 -4.89 6.00 -2.80
CA THR A 143 -5.64 4.81 -3.22
C THR A 143 -7.11 4.95 -2.86
N ASP A 144 -7.41 5.32 -1.61
CA ASP A 144 -8.78 5.53 -1.12
C ASP A 144 -9.51 6.63 -1.92
N LEU A 145 -8.80 7.72 -2.24
CA LEU A 145 -9.34 8.82 -3.04
C LEU A 145 -9.68 8.35 -4.46
N VAL A 146 -8.76 7.67 -5.14
CA VAL A 146 -8.97 7.17 -6.50
C VAL A 146 -10.10 6.15 -6.52
N GLU A 147 -10.15 5.24 -5.54
CA GLU A 147 -11.24 4.28 -5.39
C GLU A 147 -12.59 5.00 -5.26
N SER A 148 -12.66 6.02 -4.40
CA SER A 148 -13.88 6.79 -4.17
C SER A 148 -14.35 7.49 -5.45
N LEU A 149 -13.43 8.12 -6.19
CA LEU A 149 -13.73 8.78 -7.47
C LEU A 149 -14.23 7.80 -8.54
N ILE A 150 -13.60 6.62 -8.63
CA ILE A 150 -14.05 5.57 -9.56
C ILE A 150 -15.46 5.11 -9.19
N ARG A 151 -15.71 4.82 -7.91
CA ARG A 151 -17.03 4.37 -7.42
C ARG A 151 -18.12 5.41 -7.68
N GLU A 152 -17.84 6.68 -7.48
CA GLU A 152 -18.79 7.76 -7.77
C GLU A 152 -19.11 7.80 -9.27
N LYS A 153 -18.10 7.70 -10.12
CA LYS A 153 -18.28 7.73 -11.58
C LYS A 153 -19.08 6.54 -12.09
N VAL A 154 -18.86 5.35 -11.53
CA VAL A 154 -19.66 4.15 -11.82
C VAL A 154 -21.12 4.33 -11.38
N LYS A 155 -21.37 4.77 -10.14
CA LYS A 155 -22.74 5.03 -9.64
C LYS A 155 -23.48 6.08 -10.47
N LYS A 156 -22.79 7.10 -10.97
CA LYS A 156 -23.37 8.15 -11.81
C LYS A 156 -23.87 7.58 -13.14
N VAL A 157 -23.16 6.61 -13.72
CA VAL A 157 -23.57 5.93 -14.96
C VAL A 157 -24.85 5.12 -14.72
N ASP A 158 -24.91 4.35 -13.64
CA ASP A 158 -26.10 3.53 -13.32
C ASP A 158 -27.34 4.40 -13.09
N THR A 159 -27.20 5.47 -12.30
CA THR A 159 -28.30 6.42 -12.04
C THR A 159 -28.79 7.09 -13.33
N GLU A 160 -27.89 7.38 -14.28
CA GLU A 160 -28.27 8.03 -15.55
C GLU A 160 -29.00 7.06 -16.48
N ILE A 161 -28.59 5.78 -16.50
CA ILE A 161 -29.31 4.72 -17.21
C ILE A 161 -30.72 4.55 -16.63
N GLU A 162 -30.85 4.50 -15.31
CA GLU A 162 -32.17 4.41 -14.64
C GLU A 162 -33.07 5.60 -14.99
N LYS A 163 -32.53 6.83 -14.95
CA LYS A 163 -33.29 8.03 -15.38
C LYS A 163 -33.73 7.95 -16.83
N LEU A 164 -32.89 7.45 -17.74
CA LEU A 164 -33.25 7.30 -19.15
C LEU A 164 -34.35 6.26 -19.36
N ILE A 165 -34.32 5.15 -18.61
CA ILE A 165 -35.36 4.13 -18.63
C ILE A 165 -36.70 4.73 -18.16
N ILE A 166 -36.70 5.44 -17.03
CA ILE A 166 -37.90 6.10 -16.49
C ILE A 166 -38.42 7.16 -17.47
N LYS A 167 -37.52 7.96 -18.08
CA LYS A 167 -37.90 8.97 -19.08
C LYS A 167 -38.56 8.33 -20.30
N ARG A 168 -38.01 7.21 -20.81
CA ARG A 168 -38.62 6.46 -21.90
C ARG A 168 -40.04 5.99 -21.55
N GLU A 169 -40.23 5.49 -20.34
CA GLU A 169 -41.54 5.03 -19.86
C GLU A 169 -42.55 6.17 -19.75
N ILE A 170 -42.15 7.32 -19.21
CA ILE A 170 -42.98 8.53 -19.19
C ILE A 170 -43.39 8.96 -20.60
N GLU A 171 -42.44 8.99 -21.55
CA GLU A 171 -42.74 9.36 -22.93
C GLU A 171 -43.66 8.33 -23.62
N PHE A 172 -43.52 7.04 -23.31
CA PHE A 172 -44.44 6.01 -23.78
C PHE A 172 -45.85 6.19 -23.19
N LEU A 173 -45.97 6.48 -21.90
CA LEU A 173 -47.27 6.75 -21.27
C LEU A 173 -47.94 8.00 -21.87
N LYS A 174 -47.16 9.05 -22.16
CA LYS A 174 -47.66 10.24 -22.89
C LYS A 174 -48.12 9.88 -24.30
N LEU A 175 -47.38 9.02 -25.00
CA LEU A 175 -47.76 8.52 -26.33
C LEU A 175 -49.10 7.77 -26.29
N CYS A 176 -49.29 6.88 -25.31
CA CYS A 176 -50.53 6.11 -25.15
C CYS A 176 -51.72 6.97 -24.71
N SER A 177 -51.47 8.11 -24.04
CA SER A 177 -52.53 9.03 -23.61
C SER A 177 -53.06 9.92 -24.74
N ASP A 178 -52.34 10.02 -25.86
CA ASP A 178 -52.70 10.78 -27.06
C ASP A 178 -53.09 9.79 -28.17
N GLU A 179 -54.39 9.64 -28.41
CA GLU A 179 -54.98 8.65 -29.30
C GLU A 179 -54.44 8.76 -30.74
N ASP A 180 -54.23 9.99 -31.22
CA ASP A 180 -53.67 10.27 -32.56
C ASP A 180 -52.19 9.88 -32.66
N ARG A 181 -51.38 10.14 -31.62
CA ARG A 181 -49.97 9.71 -31.59
C ARG A 181 -49.84 8.20 -31.49
N TYR A 182 -50.67 7.56 -30.67
CA TYR A 182 -50.66 6.11 -30.49
C TYR A 182 -51.01 5.37 -31.78
N ASN A 183 -52.04 5.81 -32.48
CA ASN A 183 -52.44 5.25 -33.78
C ASN A 183 -51.33 5.38 -34.84
N ARG A 184 -50.63 6.53 -34.88
CA ARG A 184 -49.44 6.70 -35.74
C ARG A 184 -48.30 5.75 -35.39
N PHE A 185 -48.05 5.50 -34.11
CA PHE A 185 -47.03 4.57 -33.66
C PHE A 185 -47.36 3.12 -34.06
N LEU A 186 -48.62 2.68 -33.91
CA LEU A 186 -49.06 1.35 -34.35
C LEU A 186 -48.92 1.15 -35.87
N GLY A 187 -49.16 2.20 -36.66
CA GLY A 187 -48.94 2.17 -38.11
C GLY A 187 -47.47 2.02 -38.53
N LEU A 188 -46.53 2.44 -37.67
CA LEU A 188 -45.08 2.29 -37.92
C LEU A 188 -44.53 0.92 -37.52
N GLN A 189 -45.18 0.19 -36.60
CA GLN A 189 -44.79 -1.17 -36.22
C GLN A 189 -45.32 -2.28 -37.15
N ASN A 190 -46.34 -1.98 -37.96
CA ASN A 190 -46.98 -2.93 -38.87
C ASN A 190 -46.46 -2.88 -40.32
N ASN A 191 -45.34 -2.18 -40.55
CA ASN A 191 -44.54 -2.19 -41.80
C ASN A 191 -43.16 -2.81 -41.51
#